data_AF-A0A962YI60-F1
#
_entry.id   AF-A0A962YI60-F1
#
_cell.length_a   1.000
_cell.length_b   1.000
_cell.length_c   1.000
_cell.angle_alpha   90.00
_cell.angle_beta   90.00
_cell.angle_gamma   90.00
#
_symmetry.space_group_name_H-M   'P 1'
#
loop_
_entity.id
_entity.type
_entity.pdbx_description
1 polymer ?
#
loop_
_entity_poly.entity_id
_entity_poly.type
_entity_poly.pdbx_seq_one_letter_code
_entity_poly.pdbx_strand_id
1 'polypeptide(L)' 'PEDAGCQDLLGQRLAALGFECETVQCNAVTNTWARFGQTAPLLVFAGHTDVVPSGPLESWDSDPFQPTERDGYLYGR' A
#
# COMPACT_ATOMS: atom_id res chain seq x y z
N PRO A 1 11.13 -0.68 6.20
CA PRO A 1 10.50 -1.48 5.12
C PRO A 1 10.60 -0.69 3.82
N GLU A 2 10.70 -1.37 2.69
CA GLU A 2 10.72 -0.72 1.38
C GLU A 2 9.29 -0.57 0.85
N ASP A 3 8.92 0.64 0.45
CA ASP A 3 7.57 0.95 -0.03
C ASP A 3 7.32 0.53 -1.49
N ALA A 4 8.38 0.40 -2.29
CA ALA A 4 8.31 0.07 -3.72
C ALA A 4 7.36 0.97 -4.56
N GLY A 5 7.09 2.21 -4.12
CA GLY A 5 6.26 3.19 -4.82
C GLY A 5 4.75 3.05 -4.57
N CYS A 6 4.34 2.19 -3.65
CA CYS A 6 2.93 2.02 -3.28
C CYS A 6 2.31 3.31 -2.73
N GLN A 7 3.03 4.04 -1.87
CA GLN A 7 2.53 5.28 -1.27
C GLN A 7 2.44 6.42 -2.28
N ASP A 8 3.38 6.51 -3.23
CA ASP A 8 3.30 7.49 -4.31
C ASP A 8 2.08 7.25 -5.20
N LEU A 9 1.80 6.00 -5.55
CA LEU A 9 0.62 5.62 -6.32
C LEU A 9 -0.68 6.00 -5.60
N LEU A 10 -0.76 5.70 -4.29
CA LEU A 10 -1.92 6.05 -3.46
C LEU A 10 -2.07 7.57 -3.35
N GLY A 11 -0.99 8.28 -3.05
CA GLY A 11 -0.97 9.74 -2.90
C GLY A 11 -1.44 10.45 -4.16
N GLN A 12 -0.96 10.05 -5.35
CA GLN A 12 -1.38 10.63 -6.63
C GLN A 12 -2.89 10.44 -6.87
N ARG A 13 -3.42 9.25 -6.60
CA ARG A 13 -4.85 8.96 -6.79
C ARG A 13 -5.73 9.72 -5.80
N LEU A 14 -5.33 9.77 -4.53
CA LEU A 14 -6.09 10.45 -3.48
C LEU A 14 -6.05 11.98 -3.66
N ALA A 15 -4.89 12.54 -4.01
CA ALA A 15 -4.75 13.96 -4.32
C ALA A 15 -5.64 14.39 -5.49
N ALA A 16 -5.76 13.56 -6.53
CA ALA A 16 -6.68 13.81 -7.65
C ALA A 16 -8.16 13.87 -7.25
N LEU A 17 -8.52 13.29 -6.09
CA LEU A 17 -9.86 13.32 -5.50
C LEU A 17 -10.03 14.43 -4.44
N GLY A 18 -9.02 15.26 -4.22
CA GLY A 18 -9.07 16.38 -3.28
C GLY A 18 -8.62 16.05 -1.86
N PHE A 19 -7.92 14.94 -1.63
CA PHE A 19 -7.24 14.70 -0.36
C PHE A 19 -5.97 15.54 -0.26
N GLU A 20 -5.76 16.17 0.89
CA GLU A 20 -4.46 16.71 1.27
C GLU A 20 -3.57 15.53 1.71
N CYS A 21 -2.47 15.30 0.99
CA CYS A 21 -1.55 14.19 1.24
C CYS A 21 -0.23 14.71 1.82
N GLU A 22 0.15 14.19 2.97
CA GLU A 22 1.40 14.48 3.65
C GLU A 22 2.26 13.22 3.71
N THR A 23 3.49 13.31 3.20
CA THR A 23 4.52 12.28 3.39
C THR A 23 5.22 12.50 4.73
N VAL A 24 5.13 11.51 5.62
CA VAL A 24 5.74 11.54 6.94
C VAL A 24 6.90 10.54 6.97
N GLN A 25 8.13 11.06 6.91
CA GLN A 25 9.35 10.25 7.03
C GLN A 25 9.73 10.10 8.50
N CYS A 26 9.82 8.86 8.98
CA CYS A 26 10.29 8.55 10.33
C CYS A 26 11.36 7.46 10.27
N ASN A 27 12.59 7.81 10.65
CA ASN A 27 13.76 6.95 10.47
C ASN A 27 13.87 6.50 9.00
N ALA A 28 13.97 5.20 8.75
CA ALA A 28 14.02 4.59 7.42
C ALA A 28 12.64 4.11 6.93
N VAL A 29 11.54 4.68 7.44
CA VAL A 29 10.16 4.30 7.08
C VAL A 29 9.42 5.50 6.54
N THR A 30 8.88 5.33 5.33
CA THR A 30 7.98 6.29 4.69
C THR A 30 6.54 5.98 5.08
N ASN A 31 5.80 7.01 5.48
CA ASN A 31 4.37 6.91 5.82
C ASN A 31 3.60 7.99 5.06
N THR A 32 2.30 7.76 4.85
CA THR A 32 1.41 8.70 4.19
C THR A 32 0.21 9.00 5.07
N TRP A 33 -0.05 10.29 5.29
CA TRP A 33 -1.29 10.78 5.87
C TRP A 33 -2.09 11.51 4.79
N ALA A 34 -3.17 10.90 4.32
CA ALA A 34 -4.07 11.50 3.34
C ALA A 34 -5.40 11.85 4.00
N ARG A 35 -5.80 13.12 3.94
CA ARG A 35 -7.00 13.62 4.62
C ARG A 35 -7.90 14.40 3.67
N PHE A 36 -9.20 14.10 3.72
CA PHE A 36 -10.24 14.89 3.09
C PHE A 36 -11.10 15.58 4.16
N GLY A 37 -11.19 16.91 4.10
CA GLY A 37 -11.91 17.73 5.10
C GLY A 37 -11.12 17.98 6.40
N GLN A 38 -11.55 18.98 7.19
CA GLN A 38 -10.78 19.49 8.33
C GLN A 38 -11.48 19.36 9.70
N THR A 39 -12.72 18.88 9.74
CA THR A 39 -13.56 18.84 10.95
C THR A 39 -13.90 17.41 11.38
N ALA A 40 -14.46 17.28 12.59
CA ALA A 40 -14.96 16.01 13.12
C ALA A 40 -16.37 15.68 12.58
N PRO A 41 -16.77 14.39 12.57
CA PRO A 41 -15.99 13.22 12.98
C PRO A 41 -14.95 12.80 11.91
N LEU A 42 -13.81 12.28 12.36
CA LEU A 42 -12.76 11.76 11.49
C LEU A 42 -12.85 10.23 11.43
N LEU A 43 -13.09 9.70 10.24
CA LEU A 43 -12.95 8.27 9.94
C LEU A 43 -11.58 8.03 9.30
N VAL A 44 -10.85 7.03 9.78
CA VAL A 44 -9.48 6.72 9.30
C VAL A 44 -9.42 5.27 8.83
N PHE A 45 -8.89 5.07 7.62
CA PHE A 45 -8.37 3.78 7.17
C PHE A 45 -6.87 3.74 7.44
N ALA A 46 -6.43 2.73 8.18
CA ALA A 46 -5.02 2.51 8.49
C ALA A 46 -4.57 1.15 7.95
N GLY A 47 -3.38 1.09 7.38
CA GLY A 47 -2.79 -0.10 6.79
C GLY A 47 -1.30 0.08 6.56
N HIS A 48 -0.66 -0.90 5.93
CA HIS A 48 0.76 -0.88 5.59
C HIS A 48 0.94 -1.38 4.15
N THR A 49 1.97 -0.90 3.47
CA THR A 49 2.30 -1.27 2.08
C THR A 49 3.37 -2.34 2.00
N ASP A 50 4.17 -2.49 3.05
CA ASP A 50 5.22 -3.49 3.10
C ASP A 50 4.66 -4.87 3.36
N VAL A 51 5.40 -5.85 2.87
CA VAL A 51 5.02 -7.26 2.91
C VAL A 51 6.19 -8.08 3.42
N VAL A 52 5.91 -9.24 4.01
CA VAL A 52 6.96 -10.15 4.50
C VAL A 52 7.72 -10.77 3.32
N PRO A 53 8.97 -11.25 3.51
CA PRO A 53 9.69 -11.98 2.47
C PRO A 53 8.86 -13.12 1.87
N SER A 54 9.00 -13.36 0.57
CA SER A 54 8.26 -14.41 -0.16
C SER A 54 8.66 -15.82 0.28
N GLY A 55 9.88 -15.99 0.81
CA GLY A 55 10.52 -17.30 0.88
C GLY A 55 11.01 -17.77 -0.49
N PRO A 56 11.38 -19.05 -0.64
CA PRO A 56 11.87 -19.62 -1.90
C PRO A 56 10.80 -19.57 -3.01
N LEU A 57 11.14 -19.04 -4.18
CA LEU A 57 10.20 -18.84 -5.29
C LEU A 57 9.67 -20.16 -5.85
N GLU A 58 10.47 -21.22 -5.82
CA GLU A 58 10.10 -22.57 -6.24
C GLU A 58 9.04 -23.23 -5.36
N SER A 59 8.79 -22.68 -4.16
CA SER A 59 7.71 -23.12 -3.28
C SER A 59 6.35 -22.50 -3.64
N TRP A 60 6.33 -21.59 -4.61
CA TRP A 60 5.11 -20.96 -5.10
C TRP A 60 4.65 -21.59 -6.41
N ASP A 61 3.34 -21.81 -6.55
CA ASP A 61 2.72 -22.26 -7.80
C ASP A 61 2.71 -21.18 -8.89
N SER A 62 2.84 -19.91 -8.49
CA SER A 62 2.86 -18.72 -9.35
C SER A 62 3.75 -17.66 -8.70
N ASP A 63 4.43 -16.83 -9.50
CA ASP A 63 5.33 -15.78 -8.98
C ASP A 63 4.59 -14.90 -7.94
N PRO A 64 5.10 -14.77 -6.70
CA PRO A 64 4.43 -14.05 -5.62
C PRO A 64 4.21 -12.56 -5.92
N PHE A 65 4.99 -11.97 -6.84
CA PHE A 65 4.87 -10.57 -7.22
C PHE A 65 4.20 -10.39 -8.60
N GLN A 66 3.66 -11.47 -9.18
CA GLN A 66 2.75 -11.42 -10.32
C GLN A 66 1.36 -11.88 -9.88
N PRO A 67 0.45 -10.94 -9.55
CA PRO A 67 -0.91 -11.28 -9.13
C PRO A 67 -1.56 -12.22 -10.14
N THR A 68 -1.92 -13.42 -9.69
CA THR A 68 -2.39 -14.49 -10.57
C THR A 68 -3.77 -14.96 -10.12
N GLU A 69 -4.74 -14.95 -11.03
CA GLU A 69 -6.05 -15.54 -10.80
C GLU A 69 -6.04 -17.04 -11.09
N ARG A 70 -6.47 -17.86 -10.14
CA ARG A 70 -6.59 -19.32 -10.30
C ARG A 70 -7.75 -19.83 -9.46
N ASP A 71 -8.62 -20.63 -10.09
CA ASP A 71 -9.78 -21.26 -9.44
C ASP A 71 -10.68 -20.30 -8.64
N GLY A 72 -10.81 -19.05 -9.10
CA GLY A 72 -11.62 -18.01 -8.46
C GLY A 72 -10.94 -17.25 -7.31
N TYR A 73 -9.64 -17.47 -7.09
CA TYR A 73 -8.84 -16.77 -6.08
C TYR A 73 -7.73 -15.94 -6.74
N LEU A 74 -7.36 -14.83 -6.09
CA LEU A 74 -6.18 -14.03 -6.45
C LEU A 74 -5.01 -14.42 -5.54
N TYR A 75 -3.91 -14.87 -6.14
CA TYR A 75 -2.68 -15.26 -5.44
C TYR A 75 -1.61 -14.19 -5.62
N GLY A 76 -0.90 -13.89 -4.53
CA GLY A 76 0.21 -12.94 -4.48
C GLY A 76 0.73 -12.79 -3.05
N ARG A 77 1.87 -12.14 -2.90
CA ARG A 77 2.38 -11.65 -1.63
C ARG A 77 1.80 -10.26 -1.32
#